data_AF-A0A167WUD6-F1
#
_entry.id   AF-A0A167WUD6-F1
#
_cell.length_a   1.000
_cell.length_b   1.000
_cell.length_c   1.000
_cell.angle_alpha   90.00
_cell.angle_beta   90.00
_cell.angle_gamma   90.00
#
_symmetry.space_group_name_H-M   'P 1'
#
loop_
_entity.id
_entity.type
_entity.pdbx_description
1 polymer ?
#
loop_
_entity_poly.entity_id
_entity_poly.type
_entity_poly.pdbx_seq_one_letter_code
_entity_poly.pdbx_strand_id
1 'polypeptide(L)'
;MTMHYADEQPKRIVVPPLQQRPWYSPADRGGVGGNIDRLIRKRSFLRSICLNDEQLKEVLAEVFTMPVPPRGRYVFRPEFRKLYVPTEYDGAIITDTMGDSALMDAIHRELLARVEDIAGIRDFVGDANINGFWGFCFHYKGTKPRLPAFFNDIPNIILKEIRPMRLPKKYRGPAA
;
A
#
# COMPACT_ATOMS: atom_id res chain seq x y z
N MET A 1 -29.84 31.00 37.23
CA MET A 1 -29.07 30.87 35.98
C MET A 1 -28.32 29.56 36.09
N THR A 2 -28.90 28.48 35.56
CA THR A 2 -28.47 27.10 35.84
C THR A 2 -27.82 26.57 34.57
N MET A 3 -26.51 26.28 34.63
CA MET A 3 -25.78 25.72 33.49
C MET A 3 -26.13 24.26 33.33
N HIS A 4 -26.75 23.91 32.19
CA HIS A 4 -26.90 22.53 31.76
C HIS A 4 -25.58 22.07 31.14
N TYR A 5 -24.86 21.18 31.82
CA TYR A 5 -23.84 20.37 31.19
C TYR A 5 -24.56 19.36 30.30
N ALA A 6 -24.29 19.41 29.00
CA ALA A 6 -24.70 18.36 28.09
C ALA A 6 -23.81 17.13 28.40
N ASP A 7 -24.41 16.10 28.99
CA ASP A 7 -23.80 14.78 29.10
C ASP A 7 -23.54 14.24 27.69
N GLU A 8 -22.31 14.35 27.21
CA GLU A 8 -21.85 13.59 26.05
C GLU A 8 -21.89 12.12 26.42
N GLN A 9 -22.93 11.42 25.96
CA GLN A 9 -23.03 9.98 26.12
C GLN A 9 -21.77 9.31 25.54
N PRO A 10 -21.14 8.38 26.28
CA PRO A 10 -19.96 7.69 25.79
C PRO A 10 -20.31 6.96 24.49
N LYS A 11 -19.63 7.30 23.39
CA LYS A 11 -19.76 6.61 22.10
C LYS A 11 -19.59 5.12 22.34
N ARG A 12 -20.70 4.38 22.27
CA ARG A 12 -20.73 2.93 22.45
C ARG A 12 -19.86 2.33 21.34
N ILE A 13 -18.71 1.77 21.71
CA ILE A 13 -17.85 1.04 20.77
C ILE A 13 -18.61 -0.22 20.38
N VAL A 14 -19.28 -0.19 19.23
CA VAL A 14 -19.91 -1.37 18.64
C VAL A 14 -18.78 -2.27 18.16
N VAL A 15 -18.47 -3.30 18.94
CA VAL A 15 -17.50 -4.30 18.54
C VAL A 15 -18.21 -5.28 17.59
N PRO A 16 -17.78 -5.41 16.33
CA PRO A 16 -18.42 -6.33 15.41
C PRO A 16 -18.37 -7.77 15.95
N PRO A 17 -19.38 -8.60 15.64
CA PRO A 17 -19.36 -10.04 15.88
C PRO A 17 -18.03 -10.64 15.46
N LEU A 18 -17.53 -11.63 16.21
CA LEU A 18 -16.20 -12.21 16.00
C LEU A 18 -15.98 -12.65 14.53
N GLN A 19 -17.00 -13.24 13.92
CA GLN A 19 -17.02 -13.70 12.53
C GLN A 19 -16.91 -12.58 11.49
N GLN A 20 -17.20 -11.33 11.88
CA GLN A 20 -17.10 -10.15 11.02
C GLN A 20 -15.78 -9.38 11.25
N ARG A 21 -14.92 -9.87 12.14
CA ARG A 21 -13.63 -9.23 12.39
C ARG A 21 -12.64 -9.62 11.28
N PRO A 22 -11.86 -8.67 10.74
CA PRO A 22 -10.84 -8.97 9.74
C PRO A 22 -9.89 -10.07 10.23
N TRP A 23 -9.54 -10.98 9.32
CA TRP A 23 -8.65 -12.12 9.56
C TRP A 23 -9.17 -13.17 10.54
N TYR A 24 -10.41 -13.08 11.01
CA TYR A 24 -10.97 -14.09 11.90
C TYR A 24 -10.99 -15.47 11.25
N SER A 25 -10.58 -16.48 12.01
CA SER A 25 -10.76 -17.90 11.70
C SER A 25 -11.47 -18.58 12.86
N PRO A 26 -12.37 -19.56 12.61
CA PRO A 26 -12.98 -20.36 13.67
C PRO A 26 -11.96 -21.08 14.58
N ALA A 27 -10.74 -21.31 14.08
CA ALA A 27 -9.65 -21.92 14.83
C ALA A 27 -8.88 -20.94 15.74
N ASP A 28 -9.20 -19.64 15.72
CA ASP A 28 -8.53 -18.63 16.55
C ASP A 28 -8.68 -18.93 18.05
N ARG A 29 -7.61 -18.77 18.82
CA ARG A 29 -7.66 -18.87 20.28
C ARG A 29 -8.52 -17.77 20.89
N GLY A 30 -9.08 -18.02 22.08
CA GLY A 30 -9.81 -17.01 22.85
C GLY A 30 -8.93 -15.84 23.31
N GLY A 31 -9.57 -14.68 23.56
CA GLY A 31 -8.92 -13.52 24.16
C GLY A 31 -7.78 -12.92 23.33
N VAL A 32 -6.66 -12.60 23.98
CA VAL A 32 -5.47 -12.00 23.33
C VAL A 32 -4.81 -12.96 22.34
N GLY A 33 -4.89 -14.28 22.58
CA GLY A 33 -4.33 -15.30 21.70
C GLY A 33 -4.87 -15.20 20.27
N GLY A 34 -6.19 -15.03 20.11
CA GLY A 34 -6.80 -14.87 18.80
C GLY A 34 -6.38 -13.59 18.07
N ASN A 35 -6.04 -12.51 18.78
CA ASN A 35 -5.50 -11.31 18.14
C ASN A 35 -4.09 -11.57 17.57
N ILE A 36 -3.28 -12.36 18.28
CA ILE A 36 -1.96 -12.78 17.80
C ILE A 36 -2.10 -13.70 16.59
N ASP A 37 -3.02 -14.66 16.63
CA ASP A 37 -3.29 -15.59 15.52
C ASP A 37 -3.66 -14.82 14.25
N ARG A 38 -4.57 -13.84 14.36
CA ARG A 38 -4.96 -12.95 13.25
C ARG A 38 -3.79 -12.12 12.72
N LEU A 39 -2.92 -11.62 13.59
CA LEU A 39 -1.75 -10.84 13.18
C LEU A 39 -0.74 -11.70 12.41
N ILE A 40 -0.48 -12.92 12.90
CA ILE A 40 0.39 -13.91 12.23
C ILE A 40 -0.21 -14.27 10.88
N ARG A 41 -1.51 -14.58 10.83
CA ARG A 41 -2.24 -14.89 9.60
C ARG A 41 -2.14 -13.77 8.57
N LYS A 42 -2.43 -12.53 8.96
CA LYS A 42 -2.27 -11.34 8.10
C LYS A 42 -0.87 -11.26 7.52
N ARG A 43 0.17 -11.38 8.37
CA ARG A 43 1.57 -11.27 7.93
C ARG A 43 1.96 -12.41 6.98
N SER A 44 1.53 -13.63 7.29
CA SER A 44 1.78 -14.81 6.46
C SER A 44 1.10 -14.67 5.10
N PHE A 45 -0.17 -14.26 5.10
CA PHE A 45 -0.94 -14.01 3.88
C PHE A 45 -0.26 -12.97 2.99
N LEU A 46 0.09 -11.79 3.51
CA LEU A 46 0.76 -10.74 2.74
C LEU A 46 2.07 -11.21 2.11
N ARG A 47 2.80 -12.11 2.80
CA ARG A 47 4.03 -12.74 2.30
C ARG A 47 3.79 -13.83 1.27
N SER A 48 2.62 -14.48 1.29
CA SER A 48 2.29 -15.53 0.32
C SER A 48 1.88 -14.99 -1.06
N ILE A 49 1.45 -13.73 -1.15
CA ILE A 49 1.10 -13.10 -2.42
C ILE A 49 2.39 -12.60 -3.08
N CYS A 50 3.03 -13.41 -3.91
CA CYS A 50 4.23 -13.05 -4.67
C CYS A 50 3.88 -12.90 -6.16
N LEU A 51 4.48 -11.91 -6.82
CA LEU A 51 4.31 -11.71 -8.26
C LEU A 51 5.65 -11.97 -8.95
N ASN A 52 5.64 -12.91 -9.90
CA ASN A 52 6.75 -13.02 -10.85
C ASN A 52 6.75 -11.81 -11.80
N ASP A 53 7.74 -11.73 -12.69
CA ASP A 53 7.87 -10.61 -13.63
C ASP A 53 6.63 -10.45 -14.53
N GLU A 54 6.16 -11.52 -15.16
CA GLU A 54 5.00 -11.47 -16.05
C GLU A 54 3.73 -11.00 -15.32
N GLN A 55 3.48 -11.55 -14.13
CA GLN A 55 2.37 -11.18 -13.27
C GLN A 55 2.46 -9.73 -12.80
N LEU A 56 3.66 -9.27 -12.40
CA LEU A 56 3.87 -7.89 -11.99
C LEU A 56 3.60 -6.93 -13.16
N LYS A 57 4.03 -7.28 -14.38
CA LYS A 57 3.71 -6.50 -15.60
C LYS A 57 2.21 -6.42 -15.84
N GLU A 58 1.51 -7.53 -15.76
CA GLU A 58 0.06 -7.59 -15.96
C GLU A 58 -0.69 -6.74 -14.94
N VAL A 59 -0.34 -6.86 -13.66
CA VAL A 59 -0.95 -6.08 -12.57
C VAL A 59 -0.62 -4.58 -12.71
N LEU A 60 0.60 -4.22 -13.10
CA LEU A 60 0.97 -2.82 -13.34
C LEU A 60 0.20 -2.23 -14.53
N ALA A 61 -0.01 -3.02 -15.59
CA ALA A 61 -0.83 -2.60 -16.73
C ALA A 61 -2.28 -2.33 -16.30
N GLU A 62 -2.88 -3.24 -15.52
CA GLU A 62 -4.22 -3.06 -14.95
C GLU A 62 -4.29 -1.77 -14.11
N VAL A 63 -3.30 -1.53 -13.25
CA VAL A 63 -3.22 -0.31 -12.43
C VAL A 63 -3.20 0.96 -13.28
N PHE A 64 -2.49 0.93 -14.41
CA PHE A 64 -2.37 2.07 -15.31
C PHE A 64 -3.59 2.29 -16.22
N THR A 65 -4.61 1.44 -16.17
CA THR A 65 -5.86 1.69 -16.91
C THR A 65 -6.82 2.62 -16.18
N MET A 66 -6.65 2.82 -14.87
CA MET A 66 -7.62 3.52 -14.04
C MET A 66 -7.15 4.91 -13.62
N PRO A 67 -8.03 5.93 -13.68
CA PRO A 67 -7.74 7.24 -13.12
C PRO A 67 -7.48 7.18 -11.61
N VAL A 68 -6.63 8.08 -11.10
CA VAL A 68 -6.41 8.19 -9.66
C VAL A 68 -7.73 8.57 -8.96
N PRO A 69 -8.26 7.74 -8.04
CA PRO A 69 -9.48 8.04 -7.34
C PRO A 69 -9.27 9.17 -6.32
N PRO A 70 -10.28 10.03 -6.07
CA PRO A 70 -10.17 11.18 -5.15
C PRO A 70 -9.81 10.83 -3.70
N ARG A 71 -9.93 9.55 -3.32
CA ARG A 71 -9.74 9.04 -1.95
C ARG A 71 -8.56 8.08 -1.80
N GLY A 72 -7.69 7.98 -2.80
CA GLY A 72 -6.36 7.34 -2.66
C GLY A 72 -6.38 5.84 -2.36
N ARG A 73 -7.40 5.09 -2.80
CA ARG A 73 -7.39 3.63 -2.74
C ARG A 73 -7.72 3.05 -4.10
N TYR A 74 -6.79 2.25 -4.64
CA TYR A 74 -7.03 1.45 -5.82
C TYR A 74 -7.99 0.29 -5.49
N VAL A 75 -8.97 0.06 -6.34
CA VAL A 75 -9.96 -1.03 -6.20
C VAL A 75 -9.82 -1.91 -7.44
N PHE A 76 -9.31 -3.13 -7.27
CA PHE A 76 -9.17 -4.04 -8.39
C PHE A 76 -10.53 -4.60 -8.82
N ARG A 77 -10.65 -4.90 -10.12
CA ARG A 77 -11.77 -5.70 -10.60
C ARG A 77 -11.79 -7.04 -9.85
N PRO A 78 -12.93 -7.50 -9.31
CA PRO A 78 -13.00 -8.72 -8.53
C PRO A 78 -12.45 -9.95 -9.26
N GLU A 79 -12.75 -10.09 -10.55
CA GLU A 79 -12.25 -11.15 -11.42
C GLU A 79 -10.73 -11.11 -11.59
N PHE A 80 -10.15 -9.92 -11.73
CA PHE A 80 -8.70 -9.74 -11.84
C PHE A 80 -7.99 -10.09 -10.54
N ARG A 81 -8.49 -9.56 -9.41
CA ARG A 81 -7.92 -9.81 -8.08
C ARG A 81 -7.87 -11.31 -7.75
N LYS A 82 -8.91 -12.07 -8.10
CA LYS A 82 -9.01 -13.51 -7.82
C LYS A 82 -7.95 -14.35 -8.53
N LEU A 83 -7.28 -13.83 -9.56
CA LEU A 83 -6.15 -14.49 -10.21
C LEU A 83 -4.90 -14.51 -9.31
N TYR A 84 -4.78 -13.55 -8.40
CA TYR A 84 -3.57 -13.32 -7.60
C TYR A 84 -3.78 -13.51 -6.11
N VAL A 85 -5.01 -13.34 -5.64
CA VAL A 85 -5.35 -13.37 -4.22
C VAL A 85 -6.44 -14.40 -3.96
N PRO A 86 -6.21 -15.38 -3.05
CA PRO A 86 -7.22 -16.37 -2.73
C PRO A 86 -8.38 -15.75 -1.94
N THR A 87 -9.57 -16.34 -2.06
CA THR A 87 -10.78 -15.90 -1.35
C THR A 87 -10.81 -16.35 0.11
N GLU A 88 -9.97 -17.31 0.47
CA GLU A 88 -9.79 -17.81 1.83
C GLU A 88 -8.30 -18.06 2.10
N TYR A 89 -7.86 -17.83 3.33
CA TYR A 89 -6.51 -18.17 3.78
C TYR A 89 -6.51 -18.54 5.25
N ASP A 90 -6.01 -19.73 5.58
CA ASP A 90 -5.91 -20.23 6.97
C ASP A 90 -7.24 -20.12 7.74
N GLY A 91 -8.34 -20.53 7.10
CA GLY A 91 -9.69 -20.49 7.64
C GLY A 91 -10.33 -19.10 7.75
N ALA A 92 -9.65 -18.05 7.28
CA ALA A 92 -10.18 -16.69 7.23
C ALA A 92 -10.67 -16.32 5.83
N ILE A 93 -11.86 -15.74 5.75
CA ILE A 93 -12.41 -15.18 4.50
C ILE A 93 -11.64 -13.91 4.15
N ILE A 94 -11.15 -13.85 2.91
CA ILE A 94 -10.47 -12.67 2.38
C ILE A 94 -11.51 -11.78 1.71
N THR A 95 -11.80 -10.65 2.36
CA THR A 95 -12.66 -9.61 1.78
C THR A 95 -11.98 -8.92 0.60
N ASP A 96 -12.78 -8.34 -0.29
CA ASP A 96 -12.31 -7.54 -1.42
C ASP A 96 -11.29 -6.48 -1.01
N THR A 97 -11.59 -5.72 0.05
CA THR A 97 -10.67 -4.71 0.59
C THR A 97 -9.36 -5.30 1.08
N MET A 98 -9.38 -6.49 1.72
CA MET A 98 -8.15 -7.16 2.16
C MET A 98 -7.33 -7.61 0.96
N GLY A 99 -7.97 -8.15 -0.07
CA GLY A 99 -7.28 -8.61 -1.26
C GLY A 99 -6.73 -7.46 -2.10
N ASP A 100 -7.48 -6.37 -2.28
CA ASP A 100 -6.98 -5.16 -2.96
C ASP A 100 -5.73 -4.61 -2.24
N SER A 101 -5.81 -4.51 -0.90
CA SER A 101 -4.68 -4.04 -0.10
C SER A 101 -3.47 -4.96 -0.22
N ALA A 102 -3.69 -6.28 -0.23
CA ALA A 102 -2.61 -7.25 -0.31
C ALA A 102 -1.94 -7.30 -1.69
N LEU A 103 -2.72 -7.13 -2.76
CA LEU A 103 -2.17 -7.04 -4.11
C LEU A 103 -1.37 -5.75 -4.27
N MET A 104 -1.84 -4.61 -3.76
CA MET A 104 -1.03 -3.38 -3.72
C MET A 104 0.26 -3.56 -2.90
N ASP A 105 0.20 -4.21 -1.73
CA ASP A 105 1.37 -4.49 -0.90
C ASP A 105 2.39 -5.37 -1.63
N ALA A 106 1.90 -6.36 -2.38
CA ALA A 106 2.74 -7.20 -3.25
C ALA A 106 3.41 -6.38 -4.34
N ILE A 107 2.67 -5.53 -5.08
CA ILE A 107 3.25 -4.63 -6.08
C ILE A 107 4.37 -3.78 -5.47
N HIS A 108 4.11 -3.11 -4.34
CA HIS A 108 5.12 -2.27 -3.69
C HIS A 108 6.39 -3.05 -3.33
N ARG A 109 6.22 -4.23 -2.72
CA ARG A 109 7.34 -5.08 -2.31
C ARG A 109 8.14 -5.56 -3.52
N GLU A 110 7.47 -6.03 -4.56
CA GLU A 110 8.10 -6.57 -5.76
C GLU A 110 8.79 -5.49 -6.59
N LEU A 111 8.23 -4.27 -6.63
CA LEU A 111 8.85 -3.08 -7.21
C LEU A 111 10.14 -2.72 -6.47
N LEU A 112 10.09 -2.61 -5.14
CA LEU A 112 11.25 -2.27 -4.30
C LEU A 112 12.35 -3.34 -4.40
N ALA A 113 11.99 -4.62 -4.40
CA ALA A 113 12.94 -5.73 -4.48
C ALA A 113 13.76 -5.74 -5.78
N ARG A 114 13.25 -5.12 -6.86
CA ARG A 114 13.89 -5.07 -8.17
C ARG A 114 14.78 -3.83 -8.38
N VAL A 115 14.82 -2.88 -7.45
CA VAL A 115 15.69 -1.70 -7.58
C VAL A 115 17.12 -2.05 -7.20
N GLU A 116 18.06 -1.98 -8.16
CA GLU A 116 19.47 -2.36 -7.94
C GLU A 116 20.22 -1.45 -6.94
N ASP A 117 19.84 -0.17 -6.85
CA ASP A 117 20.41 0.82 -5.94
C ASP A 117 19.37 1.35 -4.94
N ILE A 118 18.81 0.44 -4.15
CA ILE A 118 17.79 0.80 -3.16
C ILE A 118 18.33 1.75 -2.08
N ALA A 119 19.65 1.77 -1.84
CA ALA A 119 20.29 2.68 -0.89
C ALA A 119 20.20 4.15 -1.34
N GLY A 120 20.13 4.40 -2.64
CA GLY A 120 19.89 5.72 -3.22
C GLY A 120 18.42 6.19 -3.13
N ILE A 121 17.48 5.27 -2.87
CA ILE A 121 16.05 5.56 -2.71
C ILE A 121 15.81 6.17 -1.33
N ARG A 122 15.16 7.33 -1.31
CA ARG A 122 14.76 8.04 -0.10
C ARG A 122 13.33 7.78 0.28
N ASP A 123 12.47 7.65 -0.73
CA ASP A 123 11.05 7.49 -0.55
C ASP A 123 10.45 6.81 -1.77
N PHE A 124 9.33 6.13 -1.56
CA PHE A 124 8.59 5.41 -2.58
C PHE A 124 7.10 5.70 -2.41
N VAL A 125 6.52 6.33 -3.43
CA VAL A 125 5.12 6.73 -3.45
C VAL A 125 4.36 5.76 -4.34
N GLY A 126 3.47 4.99 -3.73
CA GLY A 126 2.71 3.93 -4.36
C GLY A 126 1.41 4.37 -5.03
N ASP A 127 1.09 5.68 -5.00
CA ASP A 127 -0.14 6.31 -5.45
C ASP A 127 0.13 7.62 -6.22
N ALA A 128 1.27 7.69 -6.91
CA ALA A 128 1.65 8.85 -7.69
C ALA A 128 0.66 9.09 -8.83
N ASN A 129 0.25 10.35 -9.01
CA ASN A 129 -0.55 10.74 -10.17
C ASN A 129 0.37 10.97 -11.38
N ILE A 130 0.26 10.09 -12.37
CA ILE A 130 1.01 10.14 -13.62
C ILE A 130 0.02 10.40 -14.75
N ASN A 131 -0.06 11.67 -15.20
CA ASN A 131 -0.98 12.09 -16.27
C ASN A 131 -2.45 11.70 -16.02
N GLY A 132 -2.90 11.74 -14.77
CA GLY A 132 -4.26 11.36 -14.38
C GLY A 132 -4.42 9.89 -13.98
N PHE A 133 -3.42 9.05 -14.22
CA PHE A 133 -3.43 7.62 -13.91
C PHE A 133 -2.61 7.28 -12.66
N TRP A 134 -2.94 6.14 -12.07
CA TRP A 134 -2.23 5.62 -10.92
C TRP A 134 -0.83 5.15 -11.31
N GLY A 135 0.17 5.52 -10.52
CA GLY A 135 1.53 5.07 -10.73
C GLY A 135 2.40 5.10 -9.48
N PHE A 136 3.68 4.82 -9.70
CA PHE A 136 4.67 4.54 -8.68
C PHE A 136 5.87 5.46 -8.88
N CYS A 137 6.24 6.20 -7.84
CA CYS A 137 7.33 7.18 -7.90
C CYS A 137 8.42 6.83 -6.90
N PHE A 138 9.62 6.57 -7.42
CA PHE A 138 10.82 6.41 -6.62
C PHE A 138 11.52 7.76 -6.48
N HIS A 139 11.54 8.28 -5.27
CA HIS A 139 12.31 9.46 -4.93
C HIS A 139 13.73 9.06 -4.56
N TYR A 140 14.72 9.62 -5.27
CA TYR A 140 16.13 9.30 -5.06
C TYR A 140 16.97 10.56 -4.81
N LYS A 141 18.15 10.40 -4.21
CA LYS A 141 19.10 11.49 -4.04
C LYS A 141 20.49 11.07 -4.53
N GLY A 142 21.09 11.88 -5.40
CA GLY A 142 22.42 11.59 -5.96
C GLY A 142 22.31 10.79 -7.24
N THR A 143 22.96 9.62 -7.28
CA THR A 143 22.97 8.77 -8.47
C THR A 143 21.57 8.28 -8.82
N LYS A 144 21.18 8.38 -10.09
CA LYS A 144 19.91 7.87 -10.59
C LYS A 144 19.88 6.33 -10.43
N PRO A 145 18.89 5.77 -9.71
CA PRO A 145 18.74 4.33 -9.58
C PRO A 145 18.58 3.69 -10.95
N ARG A 146 19.23 2.54 -11.13
CA ARG A 146 18.99 1.68 -12.28
C ARG A 146 17.74 0.85 -11.99
N LEU A 147 16.77 0.99 -12.88
CA LEU A 147 15.63 0.10 -12.95
C LEU A 147 15.99 -1.04 -13.90
N PRO A 148 15.74 -2.31 -13.54
CA PRO A 148 15.92 -3.41 -14.47
C PRO A 148 15.11 -3.20 -15.75
N ALA A 149 15.58 -3.77 -16.85
CA ALA A 149 14.96 -3.63 -18.17
C ALA A 149 13.47 -3.99 -18.20
N PHE A 150 13.06 -4.86 -17.27
CA PHE A 150 11.68 -5.16 -16.89
C PHE A 150 10.75 -3.92 -16.84
N PHE A 151 11.26 -2.79 -16.34
CA PHE A 151 10.51 -1.55 -16.13
C PHE A 151 10.46 -0.61 -17.33
N ASN A 152 11.27 -0.83 -18.37
CA ASN A 152 11.39 0.11 -19.49
C ASN A 152 10.07 0.31 -20.26
N ASP A 153 9.23 -0.72 -20.31
CA ASP A 153 7.96 -0.72 -21.03
C ASP A 153 6.76 -0.37 -20.14
N ILE A 154 7.01 -0.02 -18.87
CA ILE A 154 5.95 0.20 -17.89
C ILE A 154 5.77 1.72 -17.67
N PRO A 155 4.69 2.33 -18.21
CA PRO A 155 4.52 3.78 -18.21
C PRO A 155 4.16 4.37 -16.83
N ASN A 156 3.83 3.52 -15.86
CA ASN A 156 3.37 3.94 -14.55
C ASN A 156 4.48 4.01 -13.49
N ILE A 157 5.76 4.00 -13.90
CA ILE A 157 6.91 4.09 -12.99
C ILE A 157 7.74 5.33 -13.30
N ILE A 158 7.99 6.16 -12.29
CA ILE A 158 8.79 7.38 -12.40
C ILE A 158 9.94 7.35 -11.41
N LEU A 159 11.10 7.83 -11.86
CA LEU A 159 12.23 8.16 -11.01
C LEU A 159 12.33 9.68 -10.87
N LYS A 160 12.27 10.21 -9.64
CA LYS A 160 12.34 11.64 -9.38
C LYS A 160 13.45 11.98 -8.39
N GLU A 161 14.38 12.84 -8.83
CA GLU A 161 15.49 13.30 -7.99
C GLU A 161 14.98 14.32 -6.94
N ILE A 162 15.22 14.05 -5.66
CA ILE A 162 15.07 15.02 -4.59
C ILE A 162 16.27 15.96 -4.63
N ARG A 163 16.11 17.12 -5.26
CA ARG A 163 17.10 18.19 -5.14
C ARG A 163 17.01 18.81 -3.76
N PRO A 164 18.14 19.12 -3.10
CA PRO A 164 18.11 19.89 -1.87
C PRO A 164 17.37 21.20 -2.13
N MET A 165 16.44 21.56 -1.25
CA MET A 165 15.80 22.88 -1.29
C MET A 165 16.91 23.93 -1.34
N ARG A 166 17.05 24.61 -2.48
CA ARG A 166 17.83 25.84 -2.51
C ARG A 166 17.02 26.83 -1.70
N LEU A 167 17.43 27.05 -0.44
CA LEU A 167 16.90 28.16 0.34
C LEU A 167 16.96 29.42 -0.56
N PRO A 168 15.83 30.11 -0.74
CA PRO A 168 15.81 31.37 -1.49
C PRO A 168 16.92 32.29 -0.97
N LYS A 169 17.57 33.06 -1.85
CA LYS A 169 18.72 33.92 -1.47
C LYS A 169 18.47 34.77 -0.21
N LYS A 170 17.22 35.16 0.05
CA LYS A 170 16.79 35.91 1.26
C LYS A 170 16.98 35.17 2.60
N TYR A 171 17.26 33.86 2.59
CA TYR A 171 17.53 33.06 3.79
C TYR A 171 18.98 32.55 3.85
N ARG A 172 19.84 32.93 2.88
CA ARG A 172 21.27 32.70 3.02
C ARG A 172 21.79 33.81 3.93
N GLY A 173 22.27 33.44 5.12
CA GLY A 173 22.95 34.39 6.01
C GLY A 173 24.09 35.11 5.25
N PRO A 174 24.49 36.31 5.70
CA PRO A 174 25.61 37.02 5.09
C PRO A 174 26.81 36.07 5.05
N ALA A 175 27.40 35.92 3.86
CA ALA A 175 28.64 35.18 3.72
C ALA A 175 29.70 35.89 4.59
N ALA A 176 30.25 35.15 5.55
CA ALA A 176 31.40 35.57 6.34
C ALA A 176 32.65 35.60 5.46
#